data_AF-A0A8J6G771-F1
#
_entry.id   AF-A0A8J6G771-F1
#
_cell.length_a   1.000
_cell.length_b   1.000
_cell.length_c   1.000
_cell.angle_alpha   90.00
_cell.angle_beta   90.00
_cell.angle_gamma   90.00
#
_symmetry.space_group_name_H-M   'P 1'
#
loop_
_entity.id
_entity.type
_entity.pdbx_description
1 polymer ?
#
loop_
_entity_poly.entity_id
_entity_poly.type
_entity_poly.pdbx_seq_one_letter_code
_entity_poly.pdbx_strand_id
1 'polypeptide(L)'
;MFRTAVMMAASLALTGAVVAHAYYLKHQFYPTVVYLTKSSPSMAHLMERSWYAVTETCLAFTVFRDDFSPRFVALFTLLLFLKCFHWLAEDRVDFMERSPNISWLFHCRIVSLMFLLGILDFLFVSHAYHSILTRGASVQLVFGFEVKLV
;
A
#
# COMPACT_ATOMS: atom_id res chain seq x y z
N MET A 1 11.88 34.33 -36.09
CA MET A 1 10.55 34.02 -35.54
C MET A 1 9.71 33.11 -36.45
N PHE A 2 9.57 33.39 -37.75
CA PHE A 2 8.74 32.56 -38.65
C PHE A 2 9.25 31.11 -38.80
N ARG A 3 10.58 30.90 -38.95
CA ARG A 3 11.19 29.57 -39.11
C ARG A 3 10.99 28.66 -37.89
N THR A 4 11.03 29.20 -36.68
CA THR A 4 10.84 28.44 -35.43
C THR A 4 9.36 28.09 -35.22
N ALA A 5 8.43 28.97 -35.59
CA ALA A 5 7.00 28.68 -35.54
C ALA A 5 6.60 27.53 -36.48
N VAL A 6 7.16 27.49 -37.68
CA VAL A 6 6.93 26.39 -38.64
C VAL A 6 7.46 25.06 -38.12
N MET A 7 8.65 25.05 -37.49
CA MET A 7 9.19 23.83 -36.89
C MET A 7 8.35 23.33 -35.71
N MET A 8 7.84 24.23 -34.87
CA MET A 8 6.95 23.87 -33.77
C MET A 8 5.63 23.29 -34.28
N ALA A 9 5.00 23.92 -35.27
CA ALA A 9 3.76 23.42 -35.88
C ALA A 9 3.97 22.05 -36.55
N ALA A 10 5.09 21.85 -37.26
CA ALA A 10 5.42 20.57 -37.86
C ALA A 10 5.64 19.47 -36.80
N SER A 11 6.32 19.79 -35.70
CA SER A 11 6.54 18.85 -34.58
C SER A 11 5.24 18.46 -33.85
N LEU A 12 4.31 19.41 -33.71
CA LEU A 12 2.98 19.17 -33.15
C LEU A 12 2.13 18.30 -34.08
N ALA A 13 2.18 18.57 -35.38
CA ALA A 13 1.46 17.79 -36.38
C ALA A 13 1.99 16.35 -36.45
N LEU A 14 3.31 16.17 -36.40
CA LEU A 14 3.91 14.83 -36.41
C LEU A 14 3.58 14.04 -35.15
N THR A 15 3.68 14.66 -33.97
CA THR A 15 3.32 14.00 -32.70
C THR A 15 1.83 13.66 -32.66
N GLY A 16 0.96 14.57 -33.13
CA GLY A 16 -0.47 14.30 -33.29
C GLY A 16 -0.76 13.14 -34.25
N ALA A 17 -0.09 13.07 -35.39
CA ALA A 17 -0.27 12.01 -36.38
C ALA A 17 0.22 10.64 -35.89
N VAL A 18 1.37 10.58 -35.21
CA VAL A 18 1.90 9.34 -34.63
C VAL A 18 0.99 8.83 -33.52
N VAL A 19 0.50 9.74 -32.67
CA VAL A 19 -0.44 9.41 -31.61
C VAL A 19 -1.76 8.90 -32.20
N ALA A 20 -2.34 9.61 -33.17
CA ALA A 20 -3.57 9.18 -33.85
C ALA A 20 -3.41 7.81 -34.53
N HIS A 21 -2.30 7.59 -35.25
CA HIS A 21 -2.02 6.31 -35.89
C HIS A 21 -1.88 5.16 -34.87
N ALA A 22 -1.26 5.41 -33.72
CA ALA A 22 -1.19 4.44 -32.62
C ALA A 22 -2.56 4.17 -31.97
N TYR A 23 -3.41 5.20 -31.86
CA TYR A 23 -4.79 5.08 -31.37
C TYR A 23 -5.66 4.19 -32.28
N TYR A 24 -5.54 4.37 -33.60
CA TYR A 24 -6.31 3.57 -34.57
C TYR A 24 -5.85 2.11 -34.67
N LEU A 25 -4.55 1.82 -34.48
CA LEU A 25 -4.02 0.45 -34.58
C LEU A 25 -4.26 -0.43 -33.33
N LYS A 26 -4.52 0.15 -32.15
CA LYS A 26 -4.61 -0.60 -30.88
C LYS A 26 -5.88 -0.22 -30.12
N HIS A 27 -7.00 -0.86 -30.45
CA HIS A 27 -8.27 -0.78 -29.71
C HIS A 27 -8.16 -1.11 -28.20
N GLN A 28 -7.07 -1.75 -27.77
CA GLN A 28 -6.78 -2.10 -26.38
C GLN A 28 -5.99 -1.03 -25.61
N PHE A 29 -5.41 -0.02 -26.28
CA PHE A 29 -4.40 0.85 -25.64
C PHE A 29 -5.00 1.84 -24.64
N TYR A 30 -6.15 2.44 -24.99
CA TYR A 30 -6.85 3.40 -24.13
C TYR A 30 -7.41 2.77 -22.84
N PRO A 31 -8.14 1.64 -22.89
CA PRO A 31 -8.58 0.99 -21.65
C PRO A 31 -7.40 0.50 -20.82
N THR A 32 -6.32 -0.04 -21.41
CA THR A 32 -5.16 -0.50 -20.64
C THR A 32 -4.40 0.64 -19.96
N VAL A 33 -4.17 1.79 -20.61
CA VAL A 33 -3.48 2.93 -19.96
C VAL A 33 -4.37 3.57 -18.89
N VAL A 34 -5.67 3.71 -19.16
CA VAL A 34 -6.64 4.23 -18.17
C VAL A 34 -6.77 3.26 -16.99
N TYR A 35 -6.79 1.95 -17.23
CA TYR A 35 -6.83 0.91 -16.19
C TYR A 35 -5.52 0.83 -15.42
N LEU A 36 -4.36 0.94 -16.06
CA LEU A 36 -3.07 1.01 -15.37
C LEU A 36 -2.91 2.30 -14.54
N THR A 37 -3.52 3.41 -14.99
CA THR A 37 -3.46 4.70 -14.28
C THR A 37 -4.48 4.77 -13.14
N LYS A 38 -5.65 4.14 -13.27
CA LYS A 38 -6.72 4.12 -12.25
C LYS A 38 -6.65 2.93 -11.28
N SER A 39 -6.00 1.84 -11.68
CA SER A 39 -6.01 0.56 -10.97
C SER A 39 -4.70 -0.17 -11.23
N SER A 40 -3.62 0.23 -10.56
CA SER A 40 -2.63 -0.78 -10.18
C SER A 40 -3.39 -1.77 -9.28
N PRO A 41 -3.67 -3.01 -9.71
CA PRO A 41 -4.52 -3.95 -8.98
C PRO A 41 -4.03 -4.15 -7.54
N SER A 42 -2.72 -4.10 -7.33
CA SER A 42 -2.07 -4.01 -6.02
C SER A 42 -2.58 -2.86 -5.15
N MET A 43 -2.65 -1.62 -5.67
CA MET A 43 -3.13 -0.48 -4.89
C MET A 43 -4.62 -0.59 -4.56
N ALA A 44 -5.45 -1.10 -5.48
CA ALA A 44 -6.87 -1.30 -5.23
C ALA A 44 -7.10 -2.33 -4.12
N HIS A 45 -6.37 -3.44 -4.17
CA HIS A 45 -6.41 -4.51 -3.18
C HIS A 45 -5.90 -4.04 -1.79
N LEU A 46 -4.81 -3.27 -1.76
CA LEU A 46 -4.30 -2.64 -0.54
C LEU A 46 -5.31 -1.65 0.05
N MET A 47 -5.93 -0.83 -0.78
CA MET A 47 -6.94 0.14 -0.35
C MET A 47 -8.15 -0.60 0.25
N GLU A 48 -8.63 -1.65 -0.40
CA GLU A 48 -9.75 -2.46 0.10
C GLU A 48 -9.42 -3.10 1.45
N ARG A 49 -8.29 -3.81 1.55
CA ARG A 49 -7.83 -4.41 2.82
C ARG A 49 -7.64 -3.35 3.92
N SER A 50 -7.10 -2.18 3.58
CA SER A 50 -6.88 -1.08 4.54
C SER A 50 -8.19 -0.48 5.03
N TRP A 51 -9.17 -0.31 4.13
CA TRP A 51 -10.47 0.25 4.46
C TRP A 51 -11.22 -0.66 5.43
N TYR A 52 -11.23 -1.97 5.19
CA TYR A 52 -11.81 -2.95 6.12
C TYR A 52 -11.14 -2.89 7.50
N ALA A 53 -9.81 -2.83 7.56
CA ALA A 53 -9.09 -2.76 8.83
C ALA A 53 -9.40 -1.45 9.60
N VAL A 54 -9.53 -0.34 8.88
CA VAL A 54 -9.91 0.95 9.46
C VAL A 54 -11.34 0.90 10.01
N THR A 55 -12.30 0.39 9.24
CA THR A 55 -13.71 0.35 9.68
C THR A 55 -13.91 -0.53 10.91
N GLU A 56 -13.28 -1.71 10.94
CA GLU A 56 -13.33 -2.62 12.10
C GLU A 56 -12.78 -1.95 13.36
N THR A 57 -11.68 -1.21 13.21
CA THR A 57 -11.08 -0.56 14.36
C THR A 57 -11.86 0.68 14.78
N CYS A 58 -12.38 1.46 13.83
CA CYS A 58 -13.31 2.55 14.14
C CYS A 58 -14.53 2.03 14.90
N LEU A 59 -15.08 0.87 14.52
CA LEU A 59 -16.19 0.24 15.22
C LEU A 59 -15.79 -0.13 16.67
N ALA A 60 -14.66 -0.80 16.85
CA ALA A 60 -14.13 -1.11 18.18
C ALA A 60 -13.89 0.16 19.02
N PHE A 61 -13.30 1.22 18.45
CA PHE A 61 -13.08 2.51 19.09
C PHE A 61 -14.37 3.19 19.53
N THR A 62 -15.44 3.08 18.75
CA THR A 62 -16.75 3.65 19.11
C THR A 62 -17.43 2.89 20.25
N VAL A 63 -17.21 1.58 20.36
CA VAL A 63 -17.73 0.75 21.46
C VAL A 63 -16.97 1.02 22.76
N PHE A 64 -15.67 1.34 22.70
CA PHE A 64 -14.80 1.61 23.86
C PHE A 64 -14.49 3.10 24.05
N ARG A 65 -15.46 3.97 23.78
CA ARG A 65 -15.31 5.43 23.70
C ARG A 65 -14.70 6.08 24.96
N ASP A 66 -14.88 5.49 26.13
CA ASP A 66 -14.49 6.09 27.42
C ASP A 66 -13.01 5.84 27.81
N ASP A 67 -12.27 4.97 27.10
CA ASP A 67 -10.85 4.64 27.36
C ASP A 67 -9.90 5.21 26.27
N PHE A 68 -10.20 6.39 25.75
CA PHE A 68 -9.48 6.98 24.61
C PHE A 68 -8.13 7.62 25.04
N SER A 69 -7.05 6.84 25.03
CA SER A 69 -5.70 7.40 25.16
C SER A 69 -5.12 7.78 23.78
N PRO A 70 -4.61 9.01 23.57
CA PRO A 70 -3.98 9.40 22.29
C PRO A 70 -2.76 8.55 21.93
N ARG A 71 -2.15 7.87 22.92
CA ARG A 71 -1.09 6.89 22.71
C ARG A 71 -1.58 5.63 22.00
N PHE A 72 -2.79 5.16 22.30
CA PHE A 72 -3.39 3.99 21.65
C PHE A 72 -3.70 4.29 20.18
N VAL A 73 -4.21 5.48 19.87
CA VAL A 73 -4.43 5.93 18.48
C VAL A 73 -3.12 6.02 17.70
N ALA A 74 -2.06 6.55 18.30
CA ALA A 74 -0.74 6.64 17.67
C ALA A 74 -0.16 5.24 17.39
N LEU A 75 -0.23 4.32 18.36
CA LEU A 75 0.21 2.94 18.20
C LEU A 75 -0.61 2.20 17.13
N PHE A 76 -1.92 2.41 17.10
CA PHE A 76 -2.80 1.82 16.10
C PHE A 76 -2.53 2.34 14.68
N THR A 77 -2.36 3.65 14.53
CA THR A 77 -2.03 4.29 13.25
C THR A 77 -0.69 3.79 12.72
N LEU A 78 0.31 3.66 13.61
CA LEU A 78 1.61 3.08 13.27
C LEU A 78 1.48 1.61 12.84
N LEU A 79 0.67 0.82 13.54
CA LEU A 79 0.43 -0.59 13.21
C LEU A 79 -0.25 -0.74 11.85
N LEU A 80 -1.28 0.06 11.54
CA LEU A 80 -1.91 0.09 10.22
C LEU A 80 -0.91 0.49 9.12
N PHE A 81 -0.07 1.49 9.39
CA PHE A 81 0.97 1.90 8.46
C PHE A 81 1.92 0.74 8.15
N LEU A 82 2.42 0.03 9.17
CA LEU A 82 3.28 -1.14 9.01
C LEU A 82 2.60 -2.32 8.31
N LYS A 83 1.31 -2.54 8.59
CA LYS A 83 0.48 -3.54 7.91
C LYS A 83 0.38 -3.28 6.41
N CYS A 84 0.24 -2.01 6.00
CA CYS A 84 0.24 -1.62 4.60
C CYS A 84 1.59 -1.89 3.91
N PHE A 85 2.73 -1.68 4.58
CA PHE A 85 4.04 -2.04 4.02
C PHE A 85 4.23 -3.56 3.90
N HIS A 86 3.70 -4.34 4.84
CA HIS A 86 3.71 -5.81 4.74
C HIS A 86 2.88 -6.30 3.55
N TRP A 87 1.67 -5.79 3.37
CA TRP A 87 0.87 -6.15 2.20
C TRP A 87 1.49 -5.66 0.89
N LEU A 88 2.15 -4.50 0.90
CA LEU A 88 2.91 -4.04 -0.26
C LEU A 88 4.07 -4.99 -0.56
N ALA A 89 4.80 -5.44 0.46
CA ALA A 89 5.89 -6.40 0.30
C ALA A 89 5.38 -7.75 -0.25
N GLU A 90 4.25 -8.26 0.26
CA GLU A 90 3.53 -9.44 -0.25
C GLU A 90 3.21 -9.28 -1.74
N ASP A 91 2.60 -8.17 -2.16
CA ASP A 91 2.33 -7.87 -3.57
C ASP A 91 3.61 -7.82 -4.44
N ARG A 92 4.74 -7.33 -3.89
CA ARG A 92 6.02 -7.31 -4.62
C ARG A 92 6.65 -8.69 -4.74
N VAL A 93 6.47 -9.56 -3.76
CA VAL A 93 6.95 -10.95 -3.79
C VAL A 93 6.10 -11.77 -4.76
N ASP A 94 4.77 -11.64 -4.71
CA ASP A 94 3.84 -12.28 -5.65
C ASP A 94 4.09 -11.88 -7.11
N PHE A 95 4.46 -10.62 -7.34
CA PHE A 95 4.88 -10.15 -8.66
C PHE A 95 6.20 -10.78 -9.12
N MET A 96 7.11 -11.04 -8.17
CA MET A 96 8.42 -11.63 -8.43
C MET A 96 8.30 -13.12 -8.79
N GLU A 97 7.44 -13.88 -8.11
CA GLU A 97 7.18 -15.30 -8.43
C GLU A 97 6.57 -15.50 -9.82
N ARG A 98 5.79 -14.53 -10.30
CA ARG A 98 5.15 -14.58 -11.63
C ARG A 98 6.03 -14.05 -12.78
N SER A 99 7.21 -13.50 -12.49
CA SER A 99 8.06 -12.84 -13.49
C SER A 99 9.24 -13.74 -13.94
N PRO A 100 9.46 -13.97 -15.25
CA PRO A 100 10.45 -14.93 -15.76
C PRO A 100 11.93 -14.47 -15.70
N ASN A 101 12.22 -13.28 -15.16
CA ASN A 101 13.59 -12.74 -15.09
C ASN A 101 13.84 -12.08 -13.72
N ILE A 102 14.32 -12.87 -12.75
CA ILE A 102 14.54 -12.45 -11.37
C ILE A 102 16.04 -12.15 -11.17
N SER A 103 16.38 -10.90 -10.88
CA SER A 103 17.77 -10.48 -10.58
C SER A 103 18.02 -10.47 -9.07
N TRP A 104 19.19 -10.96 -8.63
CA TRP A 104 19.59 -11.07 -7.22
C TRP A 104 19.53 -9.73 -6.45
N LEU A 105 19.81 -8.60 -7.11
CA LEU A 105 19.72 -7.26 -6.53
C LEU A 105 18.29 -6.88 -6.12
N PHE A 106 17.29 -7.35 -6.87
CA PHE A 106 15.88 -7.14 -6.51
C PHE A 106 15.48 -7.98 -5.29
N HIS A 107 15.97 -9.21 -5.18
CA HIS A 107 15.75 -10.07 -4.03
C HIS A 107 16.36 -9.46 -2.74
N CYS A 108 17.62 -9.01 -2.79
CA CYS A 108 18.26 -8.36 -1.65
C CYS A 108 17.50 -7.12 -1.15
N ARG A 109 16.98 -6.30 -2.08
CA ARG A 109 16.21 -5.10 -1.72
C ARG A 109 14.90 -5.46 -0.99
N ILE A 110 14.16 -6.46 -1.46
CA ILE A 110 12.91 -6.91 -0.80
C ILE A 110 13.20 -7.55 0.56
N VAL A 111 14.24 -8.41 0.64
CA VAL A 111 14.66 -9.04 1.90
C VAL A 111 15.09 -8.00 2.94
N SER A 112 15.85 -6.98 2.55
CA SER A 112 16.22 -5.89 3.47
C SER A 112 15.01 -5.11 3.99
N LEU A 113 13.98 -4.97 3.17
CA LEU A 113 12.74 -4.27 3.52
C LEU A 113 11.92 -5.10 4.51
N MET A 114 11.80 -6.42 4.27
CA MET A 114 11.13 -7.34 5.21
C MET A 114 11.87 -7.46 6.54
N PHE A 115 13.21 -7.47 6.52
CA PHE A 115 14.02 -7.51 7.74
C PHE A 115 13.83 -6.25 8.59
N LEU A 116 13.82 -5.06 7.97
CA LEU A 116 13.56 -3.80 8.67
C LEU A 116 12.16 -3.77 9.26
N LEU A 117 11.15 -4.20 8.50
CA LEU A 117 9.76 -4.32 8.97
C LEU A 117 9.66 -5.26 10.19
N GLY A 118 10.33 -6.42 10.13
CA GLY A 118 10.35 -7.38 11.23
C GLY A 118 11.01 -6.84 12.51
N ILE A 119 12.09 -6.05 12.38
CA ILE A 119 12.70 -5.36 13.54
C ILE A 119 11.69 -4.38 14.15
N LEU A 120 10.99 -3.62 13.31
CA LEU A 120 10.03 -2.62 13.78
C LEU A 120 8.82 -3.26 14.47
N ASP A 121 8.33 -4.40 13.96
CA ASP A 121 7.29 -5.20 14.63
C ASP A 121 7.79 -5.75 15.98
N PHE A 122 9.02 -6.27 16.03
CA PHE A 122 9.61 -6.76 17.29
C PHE A 122 9.69 -5.65 18.35
N LEU A 123 10.14 -4.44 17.96
CA LEU A 123 10.18 -3.28 18.85
C LEU A 123 8.77 -2.87 19.30
N PHE A 124 7.80 -2.90 18.39
CA PHE A 124 6.41 -2.58 18.69
C PHE A 124 5.80 -3.57 19.69
N VAL A 125 6.01 -4.87 19.49
CA VAL A 125 5.57 -5.93 20.40
C VAL A 125 6.26 -5.81 21.75
N SER A 126 7.56 -5.53 21.78
CA SER A 126 8.30 -5.30 23.03
C SER A 126 7.76 -4.09 23.80
N HIS A 127 7.43 -3.00 23.10
CA HIS A 127 6.83 -1.81 23.72
C HIS A 127 5.40 -2.09 24.21
N ALA A 128 4.60 -2.82 23.43
CA ALA A 128 3.25 -3.23 23.81
C ALA A 128 3.27 -4.12 25.06
N TYR A 129 4.17 -5.12 25.10
CA TYR A 129 4.37 -6.00 26.25
C TYR A 129 4.73 -5.20 27.51
N HIS A 130 5.66 -4.27 27.42
CA HIS A 130 6.05 -3.42 28.54
C HIS A 130 4.90 -2.50 29.02
N SER A 131 4.10 -1.99 28.07
CA SER A 131 2.91 -1.16 28.38
C SER A 131 1.81 -1.97 29.09
N ILE A 132 1.64 -3.25 28.75
CA ILE A 132 0.66 -4.14 29.40
C ILE A 132 1.12 -4.47 30.83
N LEU A 133 2.41 -4.76 31.03
CA LEU A 133 2.94 -5.16 32.33
C LEU A 133 2.88 -4.03 33.38
N THR A 134 3.03 -2.78 32.94
CA THR A 134 3.08 -1.60 33.83
C THR A 134 1.72 -0.96 34.10
N ARG A 135 0.71 -1.17 33.25
CA ARG A 135 -0.60 -0.52 33.37
C ARG A 135 -1.79 -1.49 33.47
N GLY A 136 -1.53 -2.80 33.47
CA GLY A 136 -2.56 -3.83 33.32
C GLY A 136 -3.01 -3.96 31.87
N ALA A 137 -3.53 -5.14 31.50
CA ALA A 137 -4.10 -5.36 30.17
C ALA A 137 -5.30 -4.42 29.99
N SER A 138 -5.26 -3.47 29.06
CA SER A 138 -6.48 -2.77 28.68
C SER A 138 -7.41 -3.83 28.09
N VAL A 139 -8.65 -3.84 28.57
CA VAL A 139 -9.70 -4.83 28.24
C VAL A 139 -9.91 -4.97 26.72
N GLN A 140 -9.51 -3.96 25.95
CA GLN A 140 -9.49 -3.89 24.49
C GLN A 140 -8.55 -4.91 23.80
N LEU A 141 -7.42 -5.30 24.41
CA LEU A 141 -6.47 -6.22 23.78
C LEU A 141 -6.92 -7.68 23.92
N VAL A 142 -7.63 -8.00 25.00
CA VAL A 142 -8.18 -9.34 25.29
C VAL A 142 -9.35 -9.67 24.35
N PHE A 143 -10.26 -8.72 24.10
CA PHE A 143 -11.39 -8.91 23.18
C PHE A 143 -10.99 -9.00 21.70
N GLY A 144 -9.89 -8.34 21.30
CA GLY A 144 -9.40 -8.38 19.90
C GLY A 144 -8.80 -9.72 19.48
N PHE A 145 -8.32 -10.54 20.43
CA PHE A 145 -7.81 -11.88 20.16
C PHE A 145 -8.91 -12.96 20.16
N GLU A 146 -9.98 -12.81 20.96
CA GLU A 146 -11.10 -13.77 20.95
C GLU A 146 -11.83 -13.84 19.60
N VAL A 147 -12.00 -12.71 18.90
CA VAL A 147 -12.78 -12.66 17.64
C VAL A 147 -11.96 -13.05 16.40
N LYS A 148 -10.63 -13.13 16.49
CA LYS A 148 -9.76 -13.61 15.39
C LYS A 148 -9.36 -15.09 15.50
N LEU A 149 -9.65 -15.74 16.62
CA LEU A 149 -9.34 -17.16 16.87
C LEU A 149 -10.57 -18.07 16.84
N VAL A 150 -11.77 -17.54 16.56
CA VAL A 150 -12.99 -18.29 16.23
C VAL A 150 -13.31 -18.15 14.75
#